data_AF-A0A8J3SAH4-F1
#
_entry.id   AF-A0A8J3SAH4-F1
#
_cell.length_a   1.000
_cell.length_b   1.000
_cell.length_c   1.000
_cell.angle_alpha   90.00
_cell.angle_beta   90.00
_cell.angle_gamma   90.00
#
_symmetry.space_group_name_H-M   'P 1'
#
loop_
_entity.id
_entity.type
_entity.pdbx_description
1 polymer ?
#
loop_
_entity_poly.entity_id
_entity_poly.type
_entity_poly.pdbx_seq_one_letter_code
_entity_poly.pdbx_strand_id
1 'polypeptide(L)'
;MPETPPPENPENPGNAEAPDGPSRPSTLADGFRLAIGTLSVLPVRPGTVDRRAGGRAMALAPLVGAVLGGIAAAVLTAALWLEISPLLSSALAVGTLALLTRALHLDGLADLADGLGSGRPAERALDIMKRSDIGPFGVVTLVLTLLVQTAALTEAVSAGFGPPALVAACVAGRLALTWACREHVPGARPGGLGATVAGTVRRGPALAATALSLTGVAAVTFLFCFWILGPSSSGHHYLSHSPEDAVLYDGSYAPLRGAEMSEAYAGALEISSFPEGVLRLPQDLLSPLPALLPVVACPLAVVAGLLAASALRRRAVRRLGGITGDVLGALVETATAAALVVCVMV
;
A
#
# COMPACT_ATOMS: atom_id res chain seq x y z
N MET A 1 29.88 12.57 69.37
CA MET A 1 28.46 12.29 69.59
C MET A 1 27.87 11.84 68.26
N PRO A 2 27.17 10.70 68.19
CA PRO A 2 26.52 10.29 66.95
C PRO A 2 25.26 11.15 66.75
N GLU A 3 25.13 11.78 65.58
CA GLU A 3 23.94 12.53 65.19
C GLU A 3 22.74 11.57 65.13
N THR A 4 21.68 11.91 65.85
CA THR A 4 20.38 11.23 65.76
C THR A 4 19.76 11.50 64.38
N PRO A 5 19.23 10.49 63.69
CA PRO A 5 18.53 10.71 62.43
C PRO A 5 17.27 11.56 62.67
N PRO A 6 16.84 12.37 61.68
CA PRO A 6 15.64 13.19 61.81
C PRO A 6 14.39 12.30 61.96
N PRO A 7 13.34 12.78 62.65
CA PRO A 7 12.12 12.00 62.84
C PRO A 7 11.42 11.76 61.49
N GLU A 8 11.03 10.51 61.24
CA GLU A 8 10.15 10.16 60.13
C GLU A 8 8.82 10.93 60.27
N ASN A 9 8.47 11.66 59.21
CA ASN A 9 7.20 12.36 59.11
C ASN A 9 6.06 11.34 58.92
N PRO A 10 5.10 11.21 59.86
CA PRO A 10 4.06 10.19 59.79
C PRO A 10 2.88 10.56 58.86
N GLU A 11 2.98 11.63 58.06
CA GLU A 11 1.86 12.16 57.25
C GLU A 11 2.06 12.04 55.74
N ASN A 12 2.34 10.84 55.22
CA ASN A 12 1.98 10.54 53.83
C ASN A 12 1.45 9.11 53.66
N PRO A 13 0.17 8.84 53.99
CA PRO A 13 -0.46 7.56 53.69
C PRO A 13 -0.83 7.39 52.19
N GLY A 14 -0.31 8.23 51.28
CA GLY A 14 -0.78 8.33 49.90
C GLY A 14 0.01 7.59 48.81
N ASN A 15 1.18 6.99 49.10
CA ASN A 15 2.01 6.32 48.07
C ASN A 15 2.12 4.80 48.26
N ALA A 16 1.10 4.17 48.85
CA ALA A 16 0.90 2.75 48.59
C ALA A 16 0.43 2.61 47.13
N GLU A 17 1.34 2.32 46.21
CA GLU A 17 0.97 1.72 44.92
C GLU A 17 0.07 0.54 45.24
N ALA A 18 -1.23 0.70 44.94
CA ALA A 18 -2.19 -0.36 45.10
C ALA A 18 -1.65 -1.59 44.35
N PRO A 19 -1.71 -2.80 44.94
CA PRO A 19 -1.31 -3.99 44.22
C PRO A 19 -2.14 -4.07 42.94
N ASP A 20 -1.47 -4.06 41.79
CA ASP A 20 -2.10 -4.19 40.47
C ASP A 20 -3.05 -5.41 40.50
N GLY A 21 -4.34 -5.14 40.65
CA GLY A 21 -5.37 -6.14 40.45
C GLY A 21 -5.23 -6.71 39.03
N PRO A 22 -5.64 -7.95 38.76
CA PRO A 22 -5.42 -8.57 37.47
C PRO A 22 -5.99 -7.67 36.36
N SER A 23 -5.09 -7.06 35.58
CA SER A 23 -5.43 -6.16 34.49
C SER A 23 -6.42 -6.86 33.56
N ARG A 24 -7.58 -6.24 33.32
CA ARG A 24 -8.64 -6.84 32.50
C ARG A 24 -8.05 -7.30 31.16
N PRO A 25 -8.32 -8.54 30.71
CA PRO A 25 -7.77 -9.04 29.45
C PRO A 25 -8.20 -8.14 28.29
N SER A 26 -7.27 -7.81 27.40
CA SER A 26 -7.57 -6.97 26.25
C SER A 26 -8.65 -7.57 25.35
N THR A 27 -9.41 -6.70 24.70
CA THR A 27 -10.51 -7.03 23.78
C THR A 27 -10.08 -6.89 22.31
N LEU A 28 -10.97 -7.24 21.37
CA LEU A 28 -10.74 -6.96 19.94
C LEU A 28 -10.71 -5.45 19.66
N ALA A 29 -11.58 -4.68 20.34
CA ALA A 29 -11.64 -3.24 20.22
C ALA A 29 -10.33 -2.57 20.68
N ASP A 30 -9.69 -3.09 21.74
CA ASP A 30 -8.39 -2.58 22.19
C ASP A 30 -7.30 -2.80 21.12
N GLY A 31 -7.30 -3.98 20.48
CA GLY A 31 -6.39 -4.26 19.36
C GLY A 31 -6.64 -3.36 18.15
N PHE A 32 -7.90 -3.08 17.81
CA PHE A 32 -8.25 -2.16 16.74
C PHE A 32 -7.83 -0.72 17.04
N ARG A 33 -8.11 -0.24 18.26
CA ARG A 33 -7.68 1.09 18.73
C ARG A 33 -6.16 1.23 18.71
N LEU A 34 -5.45 0.20 19.17
CA LEU A 34 -3.99 0.15 19.13
C LEU A 34 -3.47 0.18 17.70
N ALA A 35 -4.09 -0.56 16.76
CA ALA A 35 -3.70 -0.53 15.35
C ALA A 35 -3.81 0.88 14.76
N ILE A 36 -4.95 1.56 14.94
CA ILE A 36 -5.15 2.91 14.41
C ILE A 36 -4.19 3.90 15.07
N GLY A 37 -4.09 3.90 16.40
CA GLY A 37 -3.24 4.86 17.12
C GLY A 37 -1.74 4.66 16.88
N THR A 38 -1.31 3.44 16.56
CA THR A 38 0.12 3.14 16.28
C THR A 38 0.48 3.36 14.82
N LEU A 39 -0.44 3.06 13.90
CA LEU A 39 -0.15 3.03 12.46
C LEU A 39 -0.70 4.25 11.69
N SER A 40 -1.28 5.21 12.41
CA SER A 40 -1.77 6.48 11.85
C SER A 40 -1.63 7.63 12.84
N VAL A 41 -1.85 8.85 12.36
CA VAL A 41 -1.87 10.09 13.15
C VAL A 41 -3.16 10.25 13.95
N LEU A 42 -4.20 9.46 13.66
CA LEU A 42 -5.51 9.65 14.25
C LEU A 42 -5.44 9.45 15.77
N PRO A 43 -5.84 10.46 16.57
CA PRO A 43 -5.83 10.34 18.02
C PRO A 43 -6.91 9.35 18.44
N VAL A 44 -6.50 8.23 19.02
CA VAL A 44 -7.40 7.21 19.56
C VAL A 44 -7.15 7.09 21.05
N ARG A 45 -8.22 7.11 21.84
CA ARG A 45 -8.13 6.88 23.28
C ARG A 45 -7.57 5.46 23.52
N PRO A 46 -6.41 5.33 24.18
CA PRO A 46 -5.79 4.03 24.38
C PRO A 46 -6.68 3.15 25.27
N GLY A 47 -6.88 1.91 24.85
CA GLY A 47 -7.45 0.85 25.68
C GLY A 47 -6.37 0.08 26.43
N THR A 48 -6.66 -1.14 26.85
CA THR A 48 -5.64 -2.01 27.47
C THR A 48 -4.55 -2.37 26.46
N VAL A 49 -3.29 -2.01 26.76
CA VAL A 49 -2.13 -2.33 25.93
C VAL A 49 -1.37 -3.52 26.53
N ASP A 50 -1.63 -4.72 25.99
CA ASP A 50 -0.91 -5.94 26.33
C ASP A 50 -0.41 -6.65 25.04
N ARG A 51 0.36 -7.73 25.20
CA ARG A 51 0.87 -8.53 24.05
C ARG A 51 -0.26 -9.10 23.19
N ARG A 52 -1.45 -9.34 23.76
CA ARG A 52 -2.61 -9.86 23.03
C ARG A 52 -3.27 -8.77 22.17
N ALA A 53 -3.38 -7.55 22.68
CA ALA A 53 -3.79 -6.36 21.94
C ALA A 53 -2.80 -6.08 20.81
N GLY A 54 -1.48 -6.16 21.10
CA GLY A 54 -0.42 -6.04 20.10
C GLY A 54 -0.57 -7.05 18.95
N GLY A 55 -0.78 -8.34 19.28
CA GLY A 55 -1.02 -9.37 18.26
C GLY A 55 -2.27 -9.12 17.41
N ARG A 56 -3.36 -8.66 18.01
CA ARG A 56 -4.58 -8.28 17.28
C ARG A 56 -4.36 -7.05 16.41
N ALA A 57 -3.66 -6.04 16.93
CA ALA A 57 -3.36 -4.82 16.20
C ALA A 57 -2.55 -5.12 14.93
N MET A 58 -1.52 -5.96 15.05
CA MET A 58 -0.70 -6.38 13.90
C MET A 58 -1.45 -7.30 12.93
N ALA A 59 -2.42 -8.09 13.39
CA ALA A 59 -3.28 -8.87 12.51
C ALA A 59 -4.30 -8.01 11.75
N LEU A 60 -4.73 -6.89 12.34
CA LEU A 60 -5.64 -5.92 11.74
C LEU A 60 -4.93 -4.82 10.94
N ALA A 61 -3.59 -4.76 10.99
CA ALA A 61 -2.80 -3.74 10.31
C ALA A 61 -3.16 -3.57 8.81
N PRO A 62 -3.39 -4.64 8.01
CA PRO A 62 -3.74 -4.49 6.60
C PRO A 62 -4.99 -3.65 6.36
N LEU A 63 -5.96 -3.69 7.28
CA LEU A 63 -7.16 -2.85 7.21
C LEU A 63 -6.81 -1.36 7.36
N VAL A 64 -5.90 -1.03 8.27
CA VAL A 64 -5.38 0.35 8.39
C VAL A 64 -4.65 0.74 7.11
N GLY A 65 -3.88 -0.18 6.52
CA GLY A 65 -3.25 0.01 5.21
C GLY A 65 -4.26 0.34 4.10
N ALA A 66 -5.36 -0.40 4.02
CA ALA A 66 -6.42 -0.16 3.05
C ALA A 66 -7.07 1.23 3.24
N VAL A 67 -7.35 1.63 4.49
CA VAL A 67 -7.93 2.96 4.79
C VAL A 67 -6.97 4.09 4.40
N LEU A 68 -5.70 4.01 4.82
CA LEU A 68 -4.69 5.02 4.48
C LEU A 68 -4.44 5.09 2.98
N GLY A 69 -4.38 3.94 2.31
CA GLY A 69 -4.27 3.85 0.87
C GLY A 69 -5.47 4.45 0.15
N GLY A 70 -6.69 4.23 0.66
CA GLY A 70 -7.91 4.84 0.13
C GLY A 70 -7.91 6.37 0.24
N ILE A 71 -7.47 6.92 1.39
CA ILE A 71 -7.36 8.37 1.57
C ILE A 71 -6.31 8.95 0.62
N ALA A 72 -5.13 8.34 0.53
CA ALA A 72 -4.08 8.81 -0.39
C ALA A 72 -4.49 8.66 -1.86
N ALA A 73 -5.23 7.61 -2.21
CA ALA A 73 -5.81 7.41 -3.55
C ALA A 73 -6.89 8.45 -3.87
N ALA A 74 -7.67 8.89 -2.88
CA ALA A 74 -8.62 10.00 -3.05
C ALA A 74 -7.90 11.33 -3.32
N VAL A 75 -6.80 11.62 -2.60
CA VAL A 75 -5.95 12.79 -2.87
C VAL A 75 -5.33 12.71 -4.27
N LEU A 76 -4.78 11.55 -4.65
CA LEU A 76 -4.25 11.30 -5.99
C LEU A 76 -5.30 11.60 -7.06
N THR A 77 -6.50 11.01 -6.90
CA THR A 77 -7.60 11.18 -7.84
C THR A 77 -8.04 12.64 -7.91
N ALA A 78 -8.24 13.31 -6.78
CA ALA A 78 -8.63 14.72 -6.75
C ALA A 78 -7.59 15.62 -7.44
N ALA A 79 -6.29 15.36 -7.24
CA ALA A 79 -5.23 16.11 -7.91
C ALA A 79 -5.27 15.91 -9.44
N LEU A 80 -5.47 14.68 -9.91
CA LEU A 80 -5.62 14.38 -11.35
C LEU A 80 -6.87 15.03 -11.95
N TRP A 81 -7.98 15.07 -11.21
CA TRP A 81 -9.21 15.77 -11.62
C TRP A 81 -9.03 17.30 -11.71
N LEU A 82 -8.10 17.86 -10.94
CA LEU A 82 -7.69 19.27 -11.03
C LEU A 82 -6.60 19.51 -12.09
N GLU A 83 -6.37 18.54 -12.98
CA GLU A 83 -5.38 18.60 -14.05
C GLU A 83 -3.93 18.82 -13.54
N ILE A 84 -3.65 18.44 -12.29
CA ILE A 84 -2.30 18.45 -11.74
C ILE A 84 -1.48 17.32 -12.36
N SER A 85 -0.24 17.65 -12.78
CA SER A 85 0.66 16.68 -13.44
C SER A 85 0.77 15.35 -12.67
N PRO A 86 0.87 14.20 -13.36
CA PRO A 86 0.94 12.88 -12.72
C PRO A 86 2.05 12.75 -11.66
N LEU A 87 3.21 13.37 -11.92
CA LEU A 87 4.33 13.37 -10.98
C LEU A 87 3.99 14.08 -9.67
N LEU A 88 3.43 15.30 -9.75
CA LEU A 88 3.05 16.06 -8.57
C LEU A 88 1.88 15.40 -7.83
N SER A 89 0.89 14.88 -8.54
CA SER A 89 -0.23 14.13 -7.96
C SER A 89 0.25 12.89 -7.18
N SER A 90 1.23 12.17 -7.72
CA SER A 90 1.88 11.03 -7.06
C SER A 90 2.69 11.46 -5.83
N ALA A 91 3.42 12.57 -5.92
CA ALA A 91 4.17 13.12 -4.79
C ALA A 91 3.25 13.57 -3.65
N LEU A 92 2.11 14.20 -3.97
CA LEU A 92 1.08 14.59 -2.98
C LEU A 92 0.46 13.37 -2.31
N ALA A 93 0.21 12.29 -3.05
CA ALA A 93 -0.31 11.04 -2.50
C ALA A 93 0.68 10.36 -1.54
N VAL A 94 1.96 10.27 -1.91
CA VAL A 94 3.03 9.75 -1.04
C VAL A 94 3.22 10.66 0.18
N GLY A 95 3.24 11.98 0.00
CA GLY A 95 3.29 12.96 1.10
C GLY A 95 2.11 12.84 2.05
N THR A 96 0.91 12.54 1.54
CA THR A 96 -0.28 12.27 2.36
C THR A 96 -0.06 11.07 3.28
N LEU A 97 0.56 9.99 2.81
CA LEU A 97 0.88 8.83 3.65
C LEU A 97 1.90 9.18 4.74
N ALA A 98 2.91 10.00 4.41
CA ALA A 98 3.85 10.49 5.41
C ALA A 98 3.15 11.32 6.49
N LEU A 99 2.28 12.27 6.11
CA LEU A 99 1.51 13.08 7.07
C LEU A 99 0.58 12.23 7.94
N LEU A 100 -0.18 11.33 7.32
CA LEU A 100 -1.14 10.45 8.00
C LEU A 100 -0.47 9.45 8.95
N THR A 101 0.85 9.29 8.90
CA THR A 101 1.63 8.43 9.80
C THR A 101 2.62 9.20 10.68
N ARG A 102 2.60 10.54 10.64
CA ARG A 102 3.62 11.41 11.25
C ARG A 102 5.05 11.04 10.84
N ALA A 103 5.20 10.50 9.63
CA ALA A 103 6.44 9.97 9.07
C ALA A 103 7.12 8.89 9.93
N LEU A 104 6.42 8.23 10.86
CA LEU A 104 7.02 7.23 11.77
C LEU A 104 7.65 6.03 11.03
N HIS A 105 7.08 5.63 9.90
CA HIS A 105 7.66 4.54 9.11
C HIS A 105 8.90 4.97 8.33
N LEU A 106 8.92 6.22 7.86
CA LEU A 106 10.08 6.82 7.19
C LEU A 106 11.22 7.02 8.19
N ASP A 107 10.92 7.53 9.37
CA ASP A 107 11.87 7.62 10.50
C ASP A 107 12.49 6.25 10.80
N GLY A 108 11.64 5.21 10.95
CA GLY A 108 12.11 3.85 11.17
C GLY A 108 12.97 3.28 10.04
N LEU A 109 12.67 3.65 8.78
CA LEU A 109 13.49 3.29 7.63
C LEU A 109 14.88 3.95 7.70
N ALA A 110 14.93 5.24 8.04
CA ALA A 110 16.17 5.99 8.17
C ALA A 110 17.05 5.42 9.30
N ASP A 111 16.46 5.22 10.48
CA ASP A 111 17.15 4.64 11.64
C ASP A 111 17.70 3.26 11.32
N LEU A 112 16.89 2.39 10.72
CA LEU A 112 17.37 1.06 10.35
C LEU A 112 18.51 1.13 9.33
N ALA A 113 18.44 2.04 8.36
CA ALA A 113 19.48 2.23 7.36
C ALA A 113 20.80 2.70 8.01
N ASP A 114 20.74 3.67 8.93
CA ASP A 114 21.93 4.15 9.65
C ASP A 114 22.49 3.08 10.60
N GLY A 115 21.62 2.38 11.34
CA GLY A 115 22.00 1.28 12.20
C GLY A 115 22.71 0.16 11.44
N LEU A 116 22.10 -0.33 10.34
CA LEU A 116 22.69 -1.40 9.52
C LEU A 116 23.91 -0.93 8.72
N GLY A 117 23.88 0.29 8.19
CA GLY A 117 24.94 0.90 7.38
C GLY A 117 26.20 1.24 8.18
N SER A 118 26.07 1.47 9.49
CA SER A 118 27.20 1.75 10.38
C SER A 118 28.26 0.64 10.46
N GLY A 119 27.91 -0.60 10.07
CA GLY A 119 28.79 -1.76 10.17
C GLY A 119 29.15 -2.18 11.61
N ARG A 120 28.58 -1.52 12.63
CA ARG A 120 28.89 -1.77 14.04
C ARG A 120 28.27 -3.09 14.55
N PRO A 121 28.73 -3.60 15.71
CA PRO A 121 28.04 -4.67 16.44
C PRO A 121 26.61 -4.29 16.79
N ALA A 122 25.74 -5.28 16.99
CA ALA A 122 24.29 -5.12 17.17
C ALA A 122 23.92 -4.07 18.23
N GLU A 123 24.54 -4.10 19.40
CA GLU A 123 24.27 -3.17 20.49
C GLU A 123 24.51 -1.70 20.09
N ARG A 124 25.67 -1.40 19.51
CA ARG A 124 25.99 -0.06 19.03
C ARG A 124 25.13 0.37 17.85
N ALA A 125 24.75 -0.55 16.96
CA ALA A 125 23.82 -0.26 15.88
C ALA A 125 22.42 0.12 16.41
N LEU A 126 21.93 -0.61 17.42
CA LEU A 126 20.68 -0.31 18.11
C LEU A 126 20.73 1.00 18.90
N ASP A 127 21.91 1.43 19.36
CA ASP A 127 22.09 2.72 20.00
C ASP A 127 22.10 3.87 18.99
N ILE A 128 22.65 3.66 17.79
CA ILE A 128 22.54 4.63 16.67
C ILE A 128 21.07 4.88 16.35
N MET A 129 20.27 3.82 16.21
CA MET A 129 18.83 3.87 15.93
C MET A 129 17.97 4.55 17.03
N LYS A 130 18.53 4.91 18.18
CA LYS A 130 17.78 5.63 19.24
C LYS A 130 18.08 7.13 19.25
N ARG A 131 19.14 7.54 18.56
CA ARG A 131 19.54 8.93 18.56
C ARG A 131 18.60 9.70 17.64
N SER A 132 18.42 10.98 17.93
CA SER A 132 17.54 11.84 17.12
C SER A 132 18.22 12.42 15.88
N ASP A 133 19.54 12.24 15.74
CA ASP A 133 20.28 12.66 14.55
C ASP A 133 20.14 11.63 13.42
N ILE A 134 19.86 12.13 12.22
CA ILE A 134 19.84 11.31 11.01
C ILE A 134 21.24 11.21 10.41
N GLY A 135 21.64 10.00 10.03
CA GLY A 135 22.90 9.73 9.36
C GLY A 135 22.79 9.76 7.83
N PRO A 136 23.93 9.72 7.12
CA PRO A 136 23.96 9.74 5.66
C PRO A 136 23.25 8.54 5.01
N PHE A 137 23.29 7.36 5.64
CA PHE A 137 22.61 6.19 5.09
C PHE A 137 21.10 6.33 5.21
N GLY A 138 20.61 6.90 6.31
CA GLY A 138 19.21 7.24 6.49
C GLY A 138 18.74 8.22 5.42
N VAL A 139 19.46 9.33 5.22
CA VAL A 139 19.12 10.34 4.20
C VAL A 139 19.08 9.73 2.79
N VAL A 140 20.14 9.02 2.37
CA VAL A 140 20.18 8.41 1.03
C VAL A 140 19.05 7.40 0.86
N THR A 141 18.78 6.59 1.88
CA THR A 141 17.68 5.60 1.85
C THR A 141 16.32 6.28 1.69
N LEU A 142 16.05 7.32 2.48
CA LEU A 142 14.79 8.08 2.39
C LEU A 142 14.59 8.69 1.00
N VAL A 143 15.62 9.36 0.48
CA VAL A 143 15.56 9.99 -0.84
C VAL A 143 15.28 8.95 -1.92
N LEU A 144 16.04 7.85 -1.95
CA LEU A 144 15.83 6.79 -2.94
C LEU A 144 14.47 6.12 -2.80
N THR A 145 14.00 5.84 -1.58
CA THR A 145 12.70 5.20 -1.36
C THR A 145 11.55 6.11 -1.80
N LEU A 146 11.56 7.39 -1.42
CA LEU A 146 10.52 8.33 -1.82
C LEU A 146 10.53 8.55 -3.35
N LEU A 147 11.71 8.67 -3.95
CA LEU A 147 11.84 8.76 -5.42
C LEU A 147 11.26 7.53 -6.12
N VAL A 148 11.61 6.33 -5.67
CA VAL A 148 11.11 5.07 -6.25
C VAL A 148 9.60 4.95 -6.08
N GLN A 149 9.05 5.27 -4.89
CA GLN A 149 7.61 5.23 -4.65
C GLN A 149 6.87 6.22 -5.54
N THR A 150 7.33 7.48 -5.63
CA THR A 150 6.71 8.49 -6.47
C THR A 150 6.82 8.17 -7.96
N ALA A 151 7.99 7.71 -8.43
CA ALA A 151 8.18 7.33 -9.83
C ALA A 151 7.31 6.14 -10.23
N ALA A 152 7.33 5.05 -9.45
CA ALA A 152 6.52 3.86 -9.73
C ALA A 152 5.02 4.16 -9.66
N LEU A 153 4.57 5.02 -8.73
CA LEU A 153 3.17 5.46 -8.70
C LEU A 153 2.81 6.30 -9.93
N THR A 154 3.72 7.15 -10.41
CA THR A 154 3.52 7.96 -11.63
C THR A 154 3.36 7.08 -12.87
N GLU A 155 4.15 6.00 -12.96
CA GLU A 155 3.99 4.99 -14.01
C GLU A 155 2.63 4.28 -13.92
N ALA A 156 2.20 3.89 -12.71
CA ALA A 156 0.88 3.27 -12.51
C ALA A 156 -0.29 4.21 -12.87
N VAL A 157 -0.14 5.51 -12.58
CA VAL A 157 -1.09 6.55 -13.02
C VAL A 157 -1.14 6.64 -14.54
N SER A 158 0.03 6.65 -15.20
CA SER A 158 0.14 6.72 -16.66
C SER A 158 -0.46 5.48 -17.33
N ALA A 159 -0.37 4.33 -16.68
CA ALA A 159 -1.01 3.08 -17.11
C ALA A 159 -2.50 2.97 -16.71
N GLY A 160 -3.07 4.00 -16.07
CA GLY A 160 -4.51 4.10 -15.79
C GLY A 160 -5.01 3.40 -14.52
N PHE A 161 -4.13 2.84 -13.69
CA PHE A 161 -4.52 2.10 -12.47
C PHE A 161 -3.80 2.57 -11.19
N GLY A 162 -3.33 3.83 -11.18
CA GLY A 162 -2.65 4.45 -10.03
C GLY A 162 -3.37 4.29 -8.68
N PRO A 163 -4.68 4.60 -8.56
CA PRO A 163 -5.42 4.45 -7.29
C PRO A 163 -5.41 3.02 -6.72
N PRO A 164 -5.81 1.95 -7.45
CA PRO A 164 -5.73 0.59 -6.90
C PRO A 164 -4.29 0.13 -6.66
N ALA A 165 -3.29 0.56 -7.46
CA ALA A 165 -1.88 0.27 -7.19
C ALA A 165 -1.41 0.85 -5.85
N LEU A 166 -1.80 2.08 -5.53
CA LEU A 166 -1.48 2.73 -4.26
C LEU A 166 -2.14 2.02 -3.07
N VAL A 167 -3.41 1.64 -3.21
CA VAL A 167 -4.12 0.86 -2.17
C VAL A 167 -3.43 -0.48 -1.94
N ALA A 168 -3.07 -1.20 -3.01
CA ALA A 168 -2.36 -2.47 -2.93
C ALA A 168 -1.01 -2.32 -2.21
N ALA A 169 -0.24 -1.28 -2.53
CA ALA A 169 1.05 -1.01 -1.90
C ALA A 169 0.94 -0.66 -0.41
N CYS A 170 -0.09 0.10 -0.02
CA CYS A 170 -0.37 0.39 1.39
C CYS A 170 -0.80 -0.85 2.18
N VAL A 171 -1.63 -1.71 1.58
CA VAL A 171 -2.02 -3.00 2.15
C VAL A 171 -0.78 -3.90 2.32
N ALA A 172 0.10 -3.98 1.31
CA ALA A 172 1.34 -4.74 1.37
C ALA A 172 2.24 -4.28 2.53
N GLY A 173 2.41 -2.95 2.67
CA GLY A 173 3.17 -2.33 3.76
C GLY A 173 2.68 -2.79 5.13
N ARG A 174 1.36 -2.77 5.37
CA ARG A 174 0.81 -3.14 6.69
C ARG A 174 0.71 -4.65 6.89
N LEU A 175 0.54 -5.43 5.84
CA LEU A 175 0.59 -6.89 5.91
C LEU A 175 1.99 -7.41 6.23
N ALA A 176 3.04 -6.66 5.87
CA ALA A 176 4.40 -6.96 6.30
C ALA A 176 4.54 -6.99 7.83
N LEU A 177 3.84 -6.10 8.55
CA LEU A 177 3.82 -6.08 10.01
C LEU A 177 3.24 -7.37 10.60
N THR A 178 2.15 -7.87 10.01
CA THR A 178 1.52 -9.13 10.42
C THR A 178 2.51 -10.30 10.37
N TRP A 179 3.31 -10.38 9.30
CA TRP A 179 4.34 -11.42 9.14
C TRP A 179 5.61 -11.16 9.95
N ALA A 180 5.96 -9.90 10.19
CA ALA A 180 7.08 -9.51 11.03
C ALA A 180 6.87 -9.88 12.50
N CYS A 181 5.63 -9.82 12.97
CA CYS A 181 5.25 -10.05 14.36
C CYS A 181 4.88 -11.51 14.68
N ARG A 182 5.26 -12.46 13.81
CA ARG A 182 4.99 -13.90 13.98
C ARG A 182 5.75 -14.50 15.18
N GLU A 183 5.19 -15.55 15.78
CA GLU A 183 5.69 -16.26 16.99
C GLU A 183 7.21 -16.55 17.06
N HIS A 184 7.90 -16.69 15.93
CA HIS A 184 9.32 -17.08 15.88
C HIS A 184 10.26 -15.88 15.68
N VAL A 185 9.73 -14.66 15.66
CA VAL A 185 10.50 -13.44 15.45
C VAL A 185 10.72 -12.77 16.80
N PRO A 186 11.96 -12.76 17.32
CA PRO A 186 12.27 -12.12 18.60
C PRO A 186 12.26 -10.60 18.47
N GLY A 187 11.96 -9.92 19.57
CA GLY A 187 12.24 -8.49 19.70
C GLY A 187 13.75 -8.28 19.90
N ALA A 188 14.30 -7.21 19.33
CA ALA A 188 15.74 -6.92 19.47
C ALA A 188 16.13 -6.44 20.88
N ARG A 189 15.16 -5.96 21.66
CA ARG A 189 15.35 -5.44 23.02
C ARG A 189 14.09 -5.63 23.88
N PRO A 190 14.20 -5.66 25.22
CA PRO A 190 13.08 -5.95 26.12
C PRO A 190 12.02 -4.84 26.23
N GLY A 191 12.18 -3.68 25.56
CA GLY A 191 11.28 -2.54 25.69
C GLY A 191 10.95 -1.83 24.36
N GLY A 192 9.94 -0.96 24.42
CA GLY A 192 9.41 -0.22 23.27
C GLY A 192 8.41 -1.01 22.42
N LEU A 193 7.93 -0.40 21.35
CA LEU A 193 6.87 -0.97 20.50
C LEU A 193 7.23 -2.35 19.93
N GLY A 194 8.48 -2.56 19.50
CA GLY A 194 8.92 -3.87 19.00
C GLY A 194 8.73 -5.00 20.03
N ALA A 195 8.92 -4.73 21.32
CA ALA A 195 8.75 -5.72 22.37
C ALA A 195 7.28 -6.10 22.62
N THR A 196 6.34 -5.18 22.41
CA THR A 196 4.90 -5.42 22.65
C THR A 196 4.27 -6.27 21.54
N VAL A 197 4.84 -6.27 20.34
CA VAL A 197 4.28 -6.97 19.16
C VAL A 197 5.15 -8.11 18.62
N ALA A 198 6.44 -8.19 18.97
CA ALA A 198 7.29 -9.29 18.52
C ALA A 198 6.77 -10.62 19.06
N GLY A 199 6.62 -11.62 18.19
CA GLY A 199 6.17 -12.96 18.57
C GLY A 199 4.68 -13.08 18.91
N THR A 200 3.84 -12.08 18.64
CA THR A 200 2.43 -12.08 19.10
C THR A 200 1.40 -12.57 18.08
N VAL A 201 1.73 -12.56 16.78
CA VAL A 201 0.79 -12.95 15.71
C VAL A 201 0.89 -14.45 15.43
N ARG A 202 -0.24 -15.17 15.45
CA ARG A 202 -0.35 -16.62 15.15
C ARG A 202 -0.43 -16.92 13.64
N ARG A 203 -0.16 -18.16 13.22
CA ARG A 203 -0.13 -18.55 11.78
C ARG A 203 -1.49 -18.34 11.11
N GLY A 204 -2.54 -18.83 11.76
CA GLY A 204 -3.92 -18.74 11.24
C GLY A 204 -4.34 -17.30 10.91
N PRO A 205 -4.29 -16.36 11.87
CA PRO A 205 -4.58 -14.94 11.60
C PRO A 205 -3.73 -14.31 10.50
N ALA A 206 -2.44 -14.65 10.40
CA ALA A 206 -1.57 -14.12 9.34
C ALA A 206 -1.99 -14.62 7.95
N LEU A 207 -2.34 -15.92 7.83
CA LEU A 207 -2.84 -16.49 6.58
C LEU A 207 -4.21 -15.90 6.20
N ALA A 208 -5.12 -15.75 7.18
CA ALA A 208 -6.42 -15.13 6.95
C ALA A 208 -6.29 -13.67 6.51
N ALA A 209 -5.44 -12.88 7.18
CA ALA A 209 -5.15 -11.50 6.79
C ALA A 209 -4.55 -11.42 5.38
N THR A 210 -3.69 -12.38 5.02
CA THR A 210 -3.11 -12.46 3.67
C THR A 210 -4.18 -12.75 2.63
N ALA A 211 -5.00 -13.79 2.83
CA ALA A 211 -6.07 -14.15 1.90
C ALA A 211 -7.07 -12.99 1.71
N LEU A 212 -7.51 -12.35 2.81
CA LEU A 212 -8.40 -11.20 2.76
C LEU A 212 -7.77 -10.00 2.03
N SER A 213 -6.47 -9.76 2.24
CA SER A 213 -5.75 -8.67 1.56
C SER A 213 -5.67 -8.92 0.05
N LEU A 214 -5.31 -10.14 -0.38
CA LEU A 214 -5.19 -10.48 -1.80
C LEU A 214 -6.55 -10.43 -2.50
N THR A 215 -7.57 -11.04 -1.91
CA THR A 215 -8.93 -11.02 -2.47
C THR A 215 -9.51 -9.61 -2.47
N GLY A 216 -9.32 -8.85 -1.40
CA GLY A 216 -9.80 -7.46 -1.30
C GLY A 216 -9.13 -6.55 -2.33
N VAL A 217 -7.81 -6.65 -2.51
CA VAL A 217 -7.07 -5.90 -3.52
C VAL A 217 -7.50 -6.29 -4.93
N ALA A 218 -7.65 -7.57 -5.22
CA ALA A 218 -8.15 -8.04 -6.52
C ALA A 218 -9.56 -7.50 -6.80
N ALA A 219 -10.47 -7.58 -5.83
CA ALA A 219 -11.84 -7.10 -5.96
C ALA A 219 -11.91 -5.58 -6.16
N VAL A 220 -11.18 -4.79 -5.37
CA VAL A 220 -11.13 -3.33 -5.53
C VAL A 220 -10.55 -2.95 -6.90
N THR A 221 -9.48 -3.62 -7.33
CA THR A 221 -8.86 -3.37 -8.64
C THR A 221 -9.79 -3.75 -9.78
N PHE A 222 -10.49 -4.88 -9.66
CA PHE A 222 -11.51 -5.30 -10.62
C PHE A 222 -12.65 -4.31 -10.72
N LEU A 223 -13.22 -3.88 -9.58
CA LEU A 223 -14.31 -2.90 -9.56
C LEU A 223 -13.86 -1.56 -10.15
N PHE A 224 -12.65 -1.12 -9.85
CA PHE A 224 -12.07 0.10 -10.44
C PHE A 224 -11.93 -0.03 -11.97
N CYS A 225 -11.33 -1.12 -12.45
CA CYS A 225 -11.17 -1.36 -13.88
C CYS A 225 -12.53 -1.54 -14.57
N PHE A 226 -13.48 -2.21 -13.94
CA PHE A 226 -14.84 -2.38 -14.49
C PHE A 226 -15.61 -1.06 -14.58
N TRP A 227 -15.42 -0.14 -13.62
CA TRP A 227 -16.16 1.11 -13.61
C TRP A 227 -15.51 2.21 -14.46
N ILE A 228 -14.18 2.23 -14.57
CA ILE A 228 -13.42 3.23 -15.32
C ILE A 228 -13.07 2.76 -16.74
N LEU A 229 -12.68 1.49 -16.91
CA LEU A 229 -12.31 0.89 -18.19
C LEU A 229 -13.41 -0.03 -18.77
N GLY A 230 -14.45 -0.35 -17.99
CA GLY A 230 -15.56 -1.13 -18.51
C GLY A 230 -16.35 -0.36 -19.56
N PRO A 231 -17.30 -1.04 -20.23
CA PRO A 231 -18.00 -0.50 -21.38
C PRO A 231 -18.89 0.67 -20.92
N SER A 232 -18.31 1.87 -20.89
CA SER A 232 -19.06 3.11 -20.93
C SER A 232 -19.71 3.17 -22.30
N SER A 233 -20.93 2.63 -22.39
CA SER A 233 -21.99 3.04 -23.30
C SER A 233 -21.49 3.73 -24.58
N SER A 234 -21.05 2.93 -25.55
CA SER A 234 -20.99 3.33 -26.96
C SER A 234 -22.43 3.60 -27.43
N GLY A 235 -22.92 4.81 -27.12
CA GLY A 235 -24.28 5.21 -27.43
C GLY A 235 -24.47 6.70 -27.68
N HIS A 236 -23.70 7.59 -27.04
CA HIS A 236 -23.91 9.02 -27.19
C HIS A 236 -22.58 9.75 -27.23
N HIS A 237 -22.08 10.05 -28.43
CA HIS A 237 -21.23 11.21 -28.79
C HIS A 237 -20.40 10.84 -30.04
N TYR A 238 -21.01 10.82 -31.23
CA TYR A 238 -20.34 11.11 -32.51
C TYR A 238 -21.39 11.18 -33.63
N LEU A 239 -22.15 12.29 -33.70
CA LEU A 239 -22.77 12.75 -34.95
C LEU A 239 -22.97 14.26 -34.87
N SER A 240 -21.91 15.02 -35.10
CA SER A 240 -22.03 16.41 -35.54
C SER A 240 -20.75 16.92 -36.22
N HIS A 241 -20.15 16.16 -37.14
CA HIS A 241 -19.20 16.76 -38.10
C HIS A 241 -19.68 16.42 -39.51
N SER A 242 -19.85 17.47 -40.30
CA SER A 242 -20.37 17.46 -41.66
C SER A 242 -19.47 16.62 -42.57
N PRO A 243 -20.00 15.91 -43.59
CA PRO A 243 -19.22 14.96 -44.42
C PRO A 243 -18.25 15.59 -45.42
N GLU A 244 -18.06 16.92 -45.40
CA GLU A 244 -17.46 17.63 -46.54
C GLU A 244 -15.92 17.74 -46.49
N ASP A 245 -15.27 17.36 -45.37
CA ASP A 245 -13.83 17.60 -45.17
C ASP A 245 -12.92 16.35 -45.28
N ALA A 246 -13.44 15.21 -45.75
CA ALA A 246 -12.63 14.00 -45.92
C ALA A 246 -11.84 14.02 -47.25
N VAL A 247 -10.61 14.53 -47.22
CA VAL A 247 -9.65 14.49 -48.33
C VAL A 247 -9.16 13.04 -48.55
N LEU A 248 -9.45 12.49 -49.73
CA LEU A 248 -8.99 11.18 -50.22
C LEU A 248 -7.54 11.25 -50.71
N TYR A 249 -6.67 10.35 -50.22
CA TYR A 249 -5.32 10.13 -50.75
C TYR A 249 -5.25 8.81 -51.53
N ASP A 250 -4.74 8.93 -52.76
CA ASP A 250 -4.27 7.91 -53.70
C ASP A 250 -5.31 6.99 -54.36
N GLY A 251 -5.62 7.33 -55.62
CA GLY A 251 -6.55 6.61 -56.47
C GLY A 251 -5.94 5.40 -57.18
N SER A 252 -6.67 4.29 -57.20
CA SER A 252 -6.79 3.44 -58.39
C SER A 252 -7.84 2.33 -58.18
N TYR A 253 -8.86 2.31 -59.05
CA TYR A 253 -9.79 1.17 -59.20
C TYR A 253 -10.09 0.92 -60.68
N ALA A 254 -10.13 -0.35 -61.07
CA ALA A 254 -10.62 -0.81 -62.38
C ALA A 254 -12.00 -1.51 -62.22
N PRO A 255 -12.95 -1.36 -63.18
CA PRO A 255 -14.34 -1.73 -62.95
C PRO A 255 -14.68 -3.14 -63.46
N LEU A 256 -15.59 -3.84 -62.76
CA LEU A 256 -16.36 -4.94 -63.31
C LEU A 256 -17.84 -4.55 -63.42
N ARG A 257 -18.41 -4.85 -64.60
CA ARG A 257 -19.74 -4.47 -65.06
C ARG A 257 -20.74 -5.62 -64.81
N GLY A 258 -21.88 -5.29 -64.21
CA GLY A 258 -23.19 -5.89 -64.49
C GLY A 258 -23.61 -7.13 -63.69
N ALA A 259 -24.62 -6.98 -62.83
CA ALA A 259 -25.91 -7.71 -62.90
C ALA A 259 -26.80 -7.36 -61.69
N GLU A 260 -27.84 -6.58 -61.99
CA GLU A 260 -29.21 -6.50 -61.45
C GLU A 260 -29.51 -6.81 -59.96
N MET A 261 -30.02 -5.78 -59.28
CA MET A 261 -30.50 -5.73 -57.91
C MET A 261 -32.03 -5.74 -57.93
N SER A 262 -32.67 -6.73 -57.28
CA SER A 262 -34.11 -6.72 -56.97
C SER A 262 -34.30 -6.23 -55.54
N GLU A 263 -34.97 -5.09 -55.40
CA GLU A 263 -35.37 -4.45 -54.15
C GLU A 263 -36.41 -5.28 -53.39
N ALA A 264 -36.12 -5.62 -52.14
CA ALA A 264 -37.07 -5.64 -51.01
C ALA A 264 -36.34 -6.20 -49.78
N TYR A 265 -35.70 -5.32 -48.98
CA TYR A 265 -35.29 -5.44 -47.57
C TYR A 265 -34.10 -4.47 -47.34
N ALA A 266 -34.37 -3.17 -47.34
CA ALA A 266 -33.37 -2.11 -47.12
C ALA A 266 -33.82 -1.18 -45.99
N GLY A 267 -33.76 -1.69 -44.77
CA GLY A 267 -33.94 -0.90 -43.55
C GLY A 267 -33.20 -1.59 -42.41
N ALA A 268 -32.12 -0.96 -41.94
CA ALA A 268 -31.20 -1.43 -40.91
C ALA A 268 -30.18 -2.50 -41.33
N LEU A 269 -29.27 -2.13 -42.25
CA LEU A 269 -27.93 -2.70 -42.37
C LEU A 269 -27.16 -1.81 -43.36
N GLU A 270 -26.38 -0.85 -42.87
CA GLU A 270 -25.26 -0.32 -43.66
C GLU A 270 -24.23 -1.44 -43.80
N ILE A 271 -24.50 -2.36 -44.72
CA ILE A 271 -23.48 -3.21 -45.32
C ILE A 271 -22.78 -2.29 -46.31
N SER A 272 -21.77 -1.57 -45.82
CA SER A 272 -20.69 -1.13 -46.68
C SER A 272 -20.16 -2.38 -47.39
N SER A 273 -20.37 -2.42 -48.69
CA SER A 273 -19.96 -3.46 -49.61
C SER A 273 -18.44 -3.63 -49.60
N PHE A 274 -17.95 -4.51 -48.74
CA PHE A 274 -16.59 -5.05 -48.81
C PHE A 274 -16.62 -6.30 -49.69
N PRO A 275 -15.89 -6.35 -50.83
CA PRO A 275 -15.62 -7.62 -51.48
C PRO A 275 -14.60 -8.38 -50.61
N GLU A 276 -14.86 -9.67 -50.42
CA GLU A 276 -14.18 -10.63 -49.54
C GLU A 276 -14.62 -10.61 -48.06
N GLY A 277 -15.27 -11.72 -47.68
CA GLY A 277 -15.80 -11.98 -46.34
C GLY A 277 -14.72 -12.10 -45.28
N VAL A 278 -14.29 -10.96 -44.73
CA VAL A 278 -13.65 -10.88 -43.43
C VAL A 278 -14.57 -10.09 -42.52
N LEU A 279 -15.32 -10.81 -41.68
CA LEU A 279 -16.02 -10.24 -40.54
C LEU A 279 -14.95 -9.71 -39.57
N ARG A 280 -14.59 -8.41 -39.66
CA ARG A 280 -13.79 -7.77 -38.60
C ARG A 280 -14.68 -7.65 -37.37
N LEU A 281 -14.60 -8.64 -36.48
CA LEU A 281 -15.03 -8.46 -35.10
C LEU A 281 -14.32 -7.20 -34.56
N PRO A 282 -15.04 -6.26 -33.91
CA PRO A 282 -14.40 -5.14 -33.23
C PRO A 282 -13.34 -5.72 -32.29
N GLN A 283 -12.07 -5.33 -32.45
CA GLN A 283 -11.01 -5.77 -31.53
C GLN A 283 -11.35 -5.39 -30.07
N ASP A 284 -12.16 -4.35 -29.92
CA ASP A 284 -12.75 -3.82 -28.70
C ASP A 284 -13.65 -4.82 -27.95
N LEU A 285 -14.27 -5.77 -28.66
CA LEU A 285 -15.14 -6.79 -28.05
C LEU A 285 -14.35 -8.02 -27.54
N LEU A 286 -13.09 -8.16 -27.95
CA LEU A 286 -12.27 -9.36 -27.74
C LEU A 286 -10.97 -9.14 -26.95
N SER A 287 -10.67 -7.93 -26.48
CA SER A 287 -9.52 -7.71 -25.58
C SER A 287 -9.93 -7.24 -24.17
N PRO A 288 -10.62 -8.07 -23.36
CA PRO A 288 -10.70 -7.82 -21.90
C PRO A 288 -9.32 -8.01 -21.21
N LEU A 289 -8.33 -8.57 -21.92
CA LEU A 289 -7.02 -8.92 -21.38
C LEU A 289 -6.25 -7.74 -20.76
N PRO A 290 -6.17 -6.53 -21.37
CA PRO A 290 -5.46 -5.39 -20.77
C PRO A 290 -6.18 -4.85 -19.52
N ALA A 291 -7.51 -4.86 -19.50
CA ALA A 291 -8.30 -4.39 -18.35
C ALA A 291 -8.25 -5.34 -17.15
N LEU A 292 -7.90 -6.62 -17.36
CA LEU A 292 -7.73 -7.61 -16.30
C LEU A 292 -6.29 -7.72 -15.79
N LEU A 293 -5.30 -7.17 -16.51
CA LEU A 293 -3.90 -7.22 -16.10
C LEU A 293 -3.68 -6.58 -14.71
N PRO A 294 -4.23 -5.40 -14.38
CA PRO A 294 -4.11 -4.83 -13.04
C PRO A 294 -4.72 -5.70 -11.93
N VAL A 295 -5.79 -6.45 -12.25
CA VAL A 295 -6.49 -7.34 -11.29
C VAL A 295 -5.57 -8.48 -10.83
N VAL A 296 -4.60 -8.87 -11.66
CA VAL A 296 -3.57 -9.87 -11.32
C VAL A 296 -2.31 -9.18 -10.80
N ALA A 297 -1.89 -8.06 -11.39
CA ALA A 297 -0.68 -7.34 -11.03
C ALA A 297 -0.72 -6.83 -9.57
N CYS A 298 -1.84 -6.23 -9.13
CA CYS A 298 -1.96 -5.68 -7.78
C CYS A 298 -1.81 -6.75 -6.66
N PRO A 299 -2.48 -7.93 -6.71
CA PRO A 299 -2.21 -9.01 -5.77
C PRO A 299 -0.77 -9.56 -5.84
N LEU A 300 -0.19 -9.70 -7.03
CA LEU A 300 1.20 -10.14 -7.17
C LEU A 300 2.18 -9.14 -6.54
N ALA A 301 1.92 -7.84 -6.71
CA ALA A 301 2.67 -6.77 -6.06
C ALA A 301 2.60 -6.85 -4.53
N VAL A 302 1.43 -7.18 -3.95
CA VAL A 302 1.31 -7.41 -2.50
C VAL A 302 2.24 -8.55 -2.06
N VAL A 303 2.26 -9.67 -2.80
CA VAL A 303 3.15 -10.80 -2.52
C VAL A 303 4.63 -10.39 -2.63
N ALA A 304 4.99 -9.65 -3.68
CA ALA A 304 6.36 -9.16 -3.86
C ALA A 304 6.79 -8.23 -2.71
N GLY A 305 5.91 -7.34 -2.27
CA GLY A 305 6.14 -6.48 -1.09
C GLY A 305 6.42 -7.30 0.16
N LEU A 306 5.65 -8.37 0.41
CA LEU A 306 5.90 -9.28 1.54
C LEU A 306 7.23 -10.01 1.44
N LEU A 307 7.65 -10.40 0.24
CA LEU A 307 8.94 -11.05 0.02
C LEU A 307 10.10 -10.09 0.30
N ALA A 308 10.02 -8.85 -0.20
CA ALA A 308 11.02 -7.80 0.04
C ALA A 308 11.14 -7.48 1.54
N ALA A 309 10.02 -7.24 2.22
CA ALA A 309 10.01 -7.03 3.66
C ALA A 309 10.52 -8.28 4.41
N SER A 310 10.15 -9.49 4.00
CA SER A 310 10.66 -10.71 4.63
C SER A 310 12.18 -10.84 4.52
N ALA A 311 12.78 -10.43 3.39
CA ALA A 311 14.22 -10.40 3.20
C ALA A 311 14.90 -9.38 4.13
N LEU A 312 14.36 -8.16 4.19
CA LEU A 312 14.86 -7.11 5.10
C LEU A 312 14.73 -7.54 6.56
N ARG A 313 13.60 -8.11 6.96
CA ARG A 313 13.37 -8.63 8.31
C ARG A 313 14.40 -9.70 8.68
N ARG A 314 14.67 -10.66 7.77
CA ARG A 314 15.71 -11.68 8.00
C ARG A 314 17.10 -11.04 8.15
N ARG A 315 17.40 -9.98 7.39
CA ARG A 315 18.64 -9.22 7.56
C ARG A 315 18.71 -8.51 8.90
N ALA A 316 17.65 -7.80 9.30
CA ALA A 316 17.56 -7.12 10.58
C ALA A 316 17.70 -8.08 11.76
N VAL A 317 16.95 -9.20 11.78
CA VAL A 317 17.05 -10.21 12.84
C VAL A 317 18.47 -10.80 12.94
N ARG A 318 19.12 -11.10 11.81
CA ARG A 318 20.50 -11.61 11.81
C ARG A 318 21.53 -10.59 12.28
N ARG A 319 21.29 -9.29 12.07
CA ARG A 319 22.26 -8.22 12.37
C ARG A 319 22.05 -7.57 13.74
N LEU A 320 20.81 -7.52 14.20
CA LEU A 320 20.39 -6.79 15.40
C LEU A 320 19.85 -7.72 16.50
N GLY A 321 19.67 -9.02 16.22
CA GLY A 321 19.13 -9.99 17.17
C GLY A 321 17.60 -10.03 17.25
N GLY A 322 16.88 -9.19 16.51
CA GLY A 322 15.43 -9.18 16.48
C GLY A 322 14.83 -7.99 15.73
N ILE A 323 13.57 -7.66 16.02
CA ILE A 323 12.87 -6.48 15.47
C ILE A 323 12.68 -5.36 16.52
N THR A 324 12.78 -4.11 16.09
CA THR A 324 12.37 -2.89 16.84
C THR A 324 11.13 -2.26 16.18
N GLY A 325 10.61 -1.16 16.75
CA GLY A 325 9.59 -0.35 16.07
C GLY A 325 10.10 0.22 14.75
N ASP A 326 11.35 0.66 14.72
CA ASP A 326 12.03 1.24 13.55
C ASP A 326 12.18 0.19 12.44
N VAL A 327 12.56 -1.05 12.82
CA VAL A 327 12.54 -2.19 11.88
C VAL A 327 11.15 -2.39 11.29
N LEU A 328 10.09 -2.32 12.09
CA LEU A 328 8.73 -2.46 11.59
C LEU A 328 8.36 -1.32 10.61
N GLY A 329 8.75 -0.08 10.91
CA GLY A 329 8.60 1.06 10.00
C GLY A 329 9.30 0.85 8.66
N ALA A 330 10.58 0.43 8.70
CA ALA A 330 11.35 0.12 7.51
C ALA A 330 10.72 -0.99 6.65
N LEU A 331 10.11 -2.00 7.28
CA LEU A 331 9.42 -3.09 6.59
C LEU A 331 8.16 -2.60 5.86
N VAL A 332 7.43 -1.64 6.44
CA VAL A 332 6.27 -1.03 5.79
C VAL A 332 6.70 -0.33 4.51
N GLU A 333 7.70 0.56 4.59
CA GLU A 333 8.16 1.33 3.43
C GLU A 333 8.80 0.44 2.36
N THR A 334 9.55 -0.58 2.76
CA THR A 334 10.14 -1.56 1.84
C THR A 334 9.08 -2.34 1.08
N ALA A 335 8.04 -2.83 1.78
CA ALA A 335 6.94 -3.55 1.14
C ALA A 335 6.11 -2.63 0.23
N THR A 336 5.85 -1.38 0.65
CA THR A 336 5.13 -0.40 -0.16
C THR A 336 5.90 -0.05 -1.43
N ALA A 337 7.21 0.23 -1.34
CA ALA A 337 8.04 0.52 -2.51
C ALA A 337 8.13 -0.66 -3.48
N ALA A 338 8.40 -1.87 -2.96
CA ALA A 338 8.48 -3.07 -3.79
C ALA A 338 7.14 -3.42 -4.47
N ALA A 339 6.01 -3.22 -3.78
CA ALA A 339 4.70 -3.42 -4.37
C ALA A 339 4.43 -2.42 -5.51
N LEU A 340 4.72 -1.13 -5.33
CA LEU A 340 4.54 -0.14 -6.41
C LEU A 340 5.41 -0.48 -7.63
N VAL A 341 6.66 -0.86 -7.42
CA VAL A 341 7.56 -1.26 -8.51
C VAL A 341 7.04 -2.48 -9.27
N VAL A 342 6.62 -3.53 -8.57
CA VAL A 342 6.12 -4.75 -9.23
C VAL A 342 4.78 -4.52 -9.92
N CYS A 343 3.91 -3.66 -9.38
CA CYS A 343 2.65 -3.28 -10.02
C CYS A 343 2.84 -2.79 -11.46
N VAL A 344 3.95 -2.10 -11.77
CA VAL A 344 4.20 -1.50 -13.09
C VAL A 344 5.14 -2.33 -13.97
N MET A 345 5.60 -3.48 -13.49
CA MET A 345 6.47 -4.41 -14.23
C MET A 345 5.72 -5.60 -14.83
N VAL A 346 4.45 -5.80 -14.46
CA VAL A 346 3.59 -6.93 -14.86
C VAL A 346 2.61 -6.47 -15.92
#